data_AF-A0A0Q9EDK8-F1
#
_entry.id   AF-A0A0Q9EDK8-F1
#
_cell.length_a   1.000
_cell.length_b   1.000
_cell.length_c   1.000
_cell.angle_alpha   90.00
_cell.angle_beta   90.00
_cell.angle_gamma   90.00
#
_symmetry.space_group_name_H-M   'P 1'
#
loop_
_entity.id
_entity.type
_entity.pdbx_description
1 polymer ?
#
loop_
_entity_poly.entity_id
_entity_poly.type
_entity_poly.pdbx_seq_one_letter_code
_entity_poly.pdbx_strand_id
1 'polypeptide(L)'
;MKAKPIQLILPLLLLLPSLPALAGQCDDNFSKKGNALSGAEYSTSYKVPGLSVPSAIGQMRNLAIADGMDVLDESPESGSLLLEEPANMAHKGLQVYVTAKPDGAVSMLMKTRRGSFGNADGIRDAMCKMLTQLKPGKAPVARAAAKAIEIQATSLATDIERQGLENGAAIDVRFEGKVYNIKGVNKGVAGKKGAFELYFDMNPSLVPGVIQSKSRRGELRIACRMQPDQNAYSLAMRTGDKMYLNATYDHYDQTSHLVWLTNCRGLQ
;
A
#
# COMPACT_ATOMS: atom_id res chain seq x y z
N MET A 1 -38.25 -17.84 71.08
CA MET A 1 -38.10 -18.50 69.76
C MET A 1 -38.14 -17.41 68.69
N LYS A 2 -37.01 -17.15 68.01
CA LYS A 2 -36.91 -16.10 66.97
C LYS A 2 -36.91 -16.78 65.59
N ALA A 3 -37.89 -16.47 64.76
CA ALA A 3 -37.99 -16.96 63.38
C ALA A 3 -36.97 -16.25 62.48
N LYS A 4 -36.34 -17.01 61.57
CA LYS A 4 -35.29 -16.59 60.65
C LYS A 4 -35.90 -16.43 59.25
N PRO A 5 -35.67 -15.33 58.52
CA PRO A 5 -36.22 -15.18 57.18
C PRO A 5 -35.35 -15.95 56.16
N ILE A 6 -36.01 -16.77 55.34
CA ILE A 6 -35.42 -17.48 54.20
C ILE A 6 -35.35 -16.49 53.04
N GLN A 7 -34.14 -16.09 52.65
CA GLN A 7 -33.88 -15.34 51.41
C GLN A 7 -33.88 -16.32 50.23
N LEU A 8 -34.87 -16.16 49.35
CA LEU A 8 -34.94 -16.81 48.05
C LEU A 8 -34.03 -16.05 47.06
N ILE A 9 -32.94 -16.68 46.62
CA ILE A 9 -32.07 -16.14 45.56
C ILE A 9 -32.53 -16.78 44.24
N LEU A 10 -33.09 -15.94 43.35
CA LEU A 10 -33.46 -16.29 41.99
C LEU A 10 -32.21 -16.17 41.08
N PRO A 11 -31.78 -17.21 40.33
CA PRO A 11 -30.69 -17.05 39.38
C PRO A 11 -31.24 -16.43 38.10
N LEU A 12 -30.86 -15.17 37.84
CA LEU A 12 -31.08 -14.51 36.55
C LEU A 12 -30.12 -15.14 35.53
N LEU A 13 -30.64 -16.04 34.70
CA LEU A 13 -29.92 -16.65 33.57
C LEU A 13 -29.62 -15.54 32.54
N LEU A 14 -28.38 -15.06 32.51
CA LEU A 14 -27.84 -14.20 31.46
C LEU A 14 -27.78 -14.99 30.14
N LEU A 15 -28.81 -14.84 29.31
CA LEU A 15 -28.76 -15.15 27.87
C LEU A 15 -27.82 -14.12 27.20
N LEU A 16 -26.51 -14.33 27.34
CA LEU A 16 -25.53 -13.75 26.44
C LEU A 16 -25.81 -14.34 25.05
N PRO A 17 -26.17 -13.56 24.02
CA PRO A 17 -26.15 -14.06 22.66
C PRO A 17 -24.70 -14.45 22.36
N SER A 18 -24.45 -15.74 22.31
CA SER A 18 -23.23 -16.28 21.75
C SER A 18 -23.14 -15.75 20.31
N LEU A 19 -22.12 -14.94 20.04
CA LEU A 19 -21.68 -14.57 18.69
C LEU A 19 -20.57 -15.52 18.19
N PRO A 20 -20.81 -16.81 17.87
CA PRO A 20 -19.84 -17.60 17.11
C PRO A 20 -20.44 -17.88 15.74
N ALA A 21 -20.33 -16.95 14.78
CA ALA A 21 -20.72 -17.28 13.40
C ALA A 21 -20.13 -16.38 12.31
N LEU A 22 -19.34 -15.36 12.67
CA LEU A 22 -18.80 -14.44 11.68
C LEU A 22 -17.43 -14.92 11.16
N ALA A 23 -16.51 -15.41 12.00
CA ALA A 23 -15.22 -15.95 11.52
C ALA A 23 -15.37 -17.20 10.61
N GLY A 24 -16.37 -18.05 10.87
CA GLY A 24 -16.53 -19.35 10.17
C GLY A 24 -16.79 -19.22 8.66
N GLN A 25 -17.49 -18.18 8.20
CA GLN A 25 -17.85 -18.09 6.78
C GLN A 25 -16.63 -18.05 5.84
N CYS A 26 -15.57 -17.36 6.25
CA CYS A 26 -14.38 -17.20 5.44
C CYS A 26 -13.54 -18.49 5.41
N ASP A 27 -13.38 -19.11 6.59
CA ASP A 27 -12.61 -20.34 6.74
C ASP A 27 -13.29 -21.52 6.02
N ASP A 28 -14.62 -21.61 6.13
CA ASP A 28 -15.44 -22.69 5.57
C ASP A 28 -15.45 -22.72 4.04
N ASN A 29 -15.25 -21.56 3.39
CA ASN A 29 -15.25 -21.45 1.93
C ASN A 29 -13.87 -21.16 1.32
N PHE A 30 -12.82 -21.19 2.15
CA PHE A 30 -11.46 -21.06 1.66
C PHE A 30 -11.10 -22.23 0.76
N SER A 31 -10.49 -21.91 -0.38
CA SER A 31 -10.05 -22.91 -1.34
C SER A 31 -8.62 -22.63 -1.82
N LYS A 32 -7.89 -23.71 -2.06
CA LYS A 32 -6.59 -23.71 -2.72
C LYS A 32 -6.68 -24.60 -3.96
N LYS A 33 -6.32 -24.06 -5.11
CA LYS A 33 -6.22 -24.80 -6.37
C LYS A 33 -4.79 -24.73 -6.90
N GLY A 34 -4.25 -25.86 -7.39
CA GLY A 34 -2.87 -25.94 -7.90
C GLY A 34 -1.84 -26.22 -6.81
N ASN A 35 -0.56 -26.08 -7.15
CA ASN A 35 0.57 -26.42 -6.28
C ASN A 35 1.81 -25.56 -6.57
N ALA A 36 2.86 -25.67 -5.75
CA ALA A 36 4.07 -24.86 -5.92
C ALA A 36 4.78 -25.10 -7.28
N LEU A 37 4.60 -26.26 -7.91
CA LEU A 37 5.22 -26.58 -9.22
C LEU A 37 4.50 -25.95 -10.41
N SER A 38 3.21 -25.63 -10.30
CA SER A 38 2.42 -24.97 -11.34
C SER A 38 2.04 -23.52 -11.00
N GLY A 39 2.25 -23.11 -9.75
CA GLY A 39 1.55 -21.99 -9.14
C GLY A 39 0.23 -22.45 -8.51
N ALA A 40 -0.23 -21.70 -7.51
CA ALA A 40 -1.46 -21.96 -6.79
C ALA A 40 -2.35 -20.72 -6.74
N GLU A 41 -3.67 -20.94 -6.81
CA GLU A 41 -4.70 -19.94 -6.61
C GLU A 41 -5.36 -20.18 -5.24
N TYR A 42 -5.53 -19.11 -4.49
CA TYR A 42 -6.18 -19.10 -3.18
C TYR A 42 -7.39 -18.19 -3.25
N SER A 43 -8.54 -18.66 -2.78
CA SER A 43 -9.78 -17.89 -2.82
C SER A 43 -10.61 -18.07 -1.57
N THR A 44 -11.30 -17.02 -1.17
CA THR A 44 -12.33 -17.06 -0.12
C THR A 44 -13.32 -15.92 -0.33
N SER A 45 -14.46 -15.96 0.35
CA SER A 45 -15.45 -14.89 0.31
C SER A 45 -16.13 -14.66 1.65
N TYR A 46 -16.67 -13.46 1.82
CA TYR A 46 -17.34 -13.04 3.03
C TYR A 46 -18.57 -12.22 2.69
N LYS A 47 -19.70 -12.49 3.35
CA LYS A 47 -20.95 -11.81 3.08
C LYS A 47 -21.27 -10.86 4.21
N VAL A 48 -21.38 -9.58 3.87
CA VAL A 48 -21.78 -8.53 4.81
C VAL A 48 -23.15 -8.00 4.42
N PRO A 49 -24.22 -8.38 5.15
CA PRO A 49 -25.56 -7.89 4.86
C PRO A 49 -25.61 -6.36 4.86
N GLY A 50 -26.22 -5.78 3.83
CA GLY A 50 -26.40 -4.33 3.71
C GLY A 50 -25.16 -3.54 3.25
N LEU A 51 -24.08 -4.22 2.88
CA LEU A 51 -22.90 -3.61 2.27
C LEU A 51 -23.14 -3.36 0.77
N SER A 52 -23.00 -2.12 0.31
CA SER A 52 -23.05 -1.79 -1.13
C SER A 52 -21.73 -2.10 -1.83
N VAL A 53 -21.78 -2.31 -3.15
CA VAL A 53 -20.59 -2.58 -3.96
C VAL A 53 -19.52 -1.47 -3.84
N PRO A 54 -19.84 -0.17 -3.98
CA PRO A 54 -18.84 0.88 -3.83
C PRO A 54 -18.27 0.99 -2.42
N SER A 55 -19.10 0.73 -1.39
CA SER A 55 -18.65 0.73 0.00
C SER A 55 -17.71 -0.44 0.29
N ALA A 56 -18.01 -1.63 -0.24
CA ALA A 56 -17.13 -2.79 -0.12
C ALA A 56 -15.74 -2.53 -0.71
N ILE A 57 -15.69 -2.00 -1.95
CA ILE A 57 -14.43 -1.70 -2.63
C ILE A 57 -13.66 -0.61 -1.89
N GLY A 58 -14.32 0.47 -1.47
CA GLY A 58 -13.68 1.53 -0.68
C GLY A 58 -13.13 1.05 0.67
N GLN A 59 -13.83 0.14 1.37
CA GLN A 59 -13.34 -0.47 2.60
C GLN A 59 -12.13 -1.37 2.34
N MET A 60 -12.21 -2.27 1.35
CA MET A 60 -11.11 -3.16 0.99
C MET A 60 -9.86 -2.38 0.57
N ARG A 61 -10.01 -1.31 -0.22
CA ARG A 61 -8.93 -0.38 -0.56
C ARG A 61 -8.25 0.18 0.68
N ASN A 62 -9.03 0.71 1.62
CA ASN A 62 -8.48 1.33 2.83
C ASN A 62 -7.78 0.31 3.75
N LEU A 63 -8.34 -0.90 3.86
CA LEU A 63 -7.74 -2.02 4.59
C LEU A 63 -6.42 -2.45 3.96
N ALA A 64 -6.39 -2.62 2.63
CA ALA A 64 -5.19 -2.99 1.89
C ALA A 64 -4.07 -1.96 2.06
N ILE A 65 -4.38 -0.66 1.93
CA ILE A 65 -3.41 0.42 2.17
C ILE A 65 -2.91 0.40 3.62
N ALA A 66 -3.79 0.15 4.59
CA ALA A 66 -3.41 0.06 6.00
C ALA A 66 -2.46 -1.12 6.28
N ASP A 67 -2.62 -2.23 5.54
CA ASP A 67 -1.76 -3.42 5.58
C ASP A 67 -0.52 -3.31 4.67
N GLY A 68 -0.29 -2.16 4.03
CA GLY A 68 0.92 -1.90 3.23
C GLY A 68 0.89 -2.47 1.81
N MET A 69 -0.28 -2.82 1.31
CA MET A 69 -0.47 -3.27 -0.07
C MET A 69 -0.60 -2.09 -1.03
N ASP A 70 -0.23 -2.33 -2.28
CA ASP A 70 -0.39 -1.40 -3.40
C ASP A 70 -1.75 -1.59 -4.06
N VAL A 71 -2.40 -0.48 -4.43
CA VAL A 71 -3.61 -0.49 -5.26
C VAL A 71 -3.17 -0.32 -6.70
N LEU A 72 -3.32 -1.37 -7.52
CA LEU A 72 -2.94 -1.33 -8.93
C LEU A 72 -4.08 -0.88 -9.85
N ASP A 73 -5.33 -1.21 -9.49
CA ASP A 73 -6.52 -0.80 -10.23
C ASP A 73 -7.75 -0.84 -9.31
N GLU A 74 -8.73 0.04 -9.52
CA GLU A 74 -9.97 0.10 -8.73
C GLU A 74 -11.14 0.57 -9.60
N SER A 75 -12.24 -0.18 -9.57
CA SER A 75 -13.53 0.25 -10.10
C SER A 75 -14.64 -0.01 -9.08
N PRO A 76 -14.98 0.99 -8.25
CA PRO A 76 -16.04 0.88 -7.24
C PRO A 76 -17.42 0.63 -7.86
N GLU A 77 -17.63 1.05 -9.12
CA GLU A 77 -18.90 0.90 -9.84
C GLU A 77 -19.11 -0.53 -10.32
N SER A 78 -18.06 -1.15 -10.88
CA SER A 78 -18.12 -2.54 -11.36
C SER A 78 -17.82 -3.56 -10.26
N GLY A 79 -17.32 -3.10 -9.11
CA GLY A 79 -17.04 -3.94 -7.95
C GLY A 79 -15.73 -4.69 -8.06
N SER A 80 -14.70 -4.13 -8.71
CA SER A 80 -13.38 -4.74 -8.83
C SER A 80 -12.29 -3.89 -8.16
N LEU A 81 -11.29 -4.57 -7.63
CA LEU A 81 -10.10 -3.96 -7.05
C LEU A 81 -8.92 -4.93 -7.23
N LEU A 82 -7.84 -4.45 -7.83
CA LEU A 82 -6.60 -5.18 -7.99
C LEU A 82 -5.56 -4.62 -7.02
N LEU A 83 -5.07 -5.48 -6.14
CA LEU A 83 -4.06 -5.17 -5.15
C LEU A 83 -2.78 -5.94 -5.44
N GLU A 84 -1.66 -5.44 -4.93
CA GLU A 84 -0.41 -6.16 -4.88
C GLU A 84 0.21 -6.08 -3.48
N GLU A 85 0.55 -7.23 -2.92
CA GLU A 85 1.49 -7.29 -1.81
C GLU A 85 2.91 -7.07 -2.37
N PRO A 86 3.64 -6.04 -1.94
CA PRO A 86 4.97 -5.74 -2.48
C PRO A 86 5.94 -6.90 -2.33
N ALA A 87 6.88 -7.01 -3.28
CA ALA A 87 7.96 -7.98 -3.18
C ALA A 87 8.82 -7.72 -1.93
N ASN A 88 9.23 -8.79 -1.25
CA ASN A 88 10.13 -8.75 -0.12
C ASN A 88 11.18 -9.88 -0.25
N MET A 89 11.96 -10.12 0.81
CA MET A 89 12.99 -11.18 0.80
C MET A 89 12.39 -12.60 0.70
N ALA A 90 11.14 -12.79 1.09
CA ALA A 90 10.47 -14.08 1.10
C ALA A 90 9.73 -14.39 -0.22
N HIS A 91 9.17 -13.40 -0.89
CA HIS A 91 8.45 -13.61 -2.15
C HIS A 91 8.49 -12.39 -3.08
N LYS A 92 8.26 -12.67 -4.37
CA LYS A 92 7.95 -11.65 -5.37
C LYS A 92 6.57 -11.03 -5.10
N GLY A 93 6.26 -9.91 -5.75
CA GLY A 93 4.97 -9.25 -5.59
C GLY A 93 3.81 -10.20 -5.89
N LEU A 94 2.82 -10.25 -4.99
CA LEU A 94 1.67 -11.16 -5.06
C LEU A 94 0.41 -10.35 -5.38
N GLN A 95 -0.27 -10.71 -6.47
CA GLN A 95 -1.49 -10.03 -6.87
C GLN A 95 -2.69 -10.65 -6.17
N VAL A 96 -3.54 -9.77 -5.64
CA VAL A 96 -4.81 -10.11 -5.00
C VAL A 96 -5.92 -9.36 -5.73
N TYR A 97 -6.82 -10.12 -6.33
CA TYR A 97 -8.01 -9.59 -6.99
C TYR A 97 -9.20 -9.67 -6.05
N VAL A 98 -9.89 -8.56 -5.88
CA VAL A 98 -11.06 -8.43 -5.00
C VAL A 98 -12.28 -8.11 -5.86
N THR A 99 -13.38 -8.82 -5.59
CA THR A 99 -14.67 -8.56 -6.24
C THR A 99 -15.78 -8.37 -5.21
N ALA A 100 -16.63 -7.37 -5.40
CA ALA A 100 -17.83 -7.13 -4.59
C ALA A 100 -19.10 -7.33 -5.42
N LYS A 101 -20.13 -7.93 -4.82
CA LYS A 101 -21.42 -8.22 -5.45
C LYS A 101 -22.57 -7.43 -4.80
N PRO A 102 -23.68 -7.17 -5.53
CA PRO A 102 -24.83 -6.42 -4.99
C PRO A 102 -25.50 -7.05 -3.76
N ASP A 103 -25.30 -8.35 -3.54
CA ASP A 103 -25.83 -9.07 -2.38
C ASP A 103 -24.96 -8.94 -1.13
N GLY A 104 -23.91 -8.11 -1.17
CA GLY A 104 -22.98 -7.87 -0.06
C GLY A 104 -21.86 -8.90 0.05
N ALA A 105 -21.72 -9.82 -0.92
CA ALA A 105 -20.60 -10.74 -0.95
C ALA A 105 -19.33 -10.06 -1.48
N VAL A 106 -18.23 -10.20 -0.75
CA VAL A 106 -16.90 -9.75 -1.15
C VAL A 106 -15.99 -10.97 -1.24
N SER A 107 -15.31 -11.14 -2.36
CA SER A 107 -14.43 -12.29 -2.63
C SER A 107 -13.01 -11.81 -2.88
N MET A 108 -12.04 -12.59 -2.43
CA MET A 108 -10.62 -12.38 -2.70
C MET A 108 -10.07 -13.58 -3.46
N LEU A 109 -9.22 -13.31 -4.45
CA LEU A 109 -8.48 -14.30 -5.23
C LEU A 109 -7.01 -13.89 -5.28
N MET A 110 -6.11 -14.71 -4.74
CA MET A 110 -4.67 -14.50 -4.84
C MET A 110 -4.04 -15.57 -5.72
N LYS A 111 -3.15 -15.16 -6.62
CA LYS A 111 -2.38 -16.09 -7.44
C LYS A 111 -0.92 -16.06 -7.06
N THR A 112 -0.35 -17.24 -6.84
CA THR A 112 1.08 -17.43 -6.63
C THR A 112 1.74 -17.92 -7.90
N ARG A 113 2.94 -17.40 -8.19
CA ARG A 113 3.74 -17.86 -9.33
C ARG A 113 4.31 -19.24 -9.05
N ARG A 114 4.67 -19.95 -10.13
CA ARG A 114 5.44 -21.20 -10.05
C ARG A 114 6.71 -21.00 -9.21
N GLY A 115 6.97 -21.94 -8.30
CA GLY A 115 8.10 -21.91 -7.37
C GLY A 115 7.85 -21.11 -6.09
N SER A 116 6.68 -20.49 -5.93
CA SER A 116 6.31 -19.82 -4.69
C SER A 116 5.69 -20.82 -3.70
N PHE A 117 6.25 -20.85 -2.49
CA PHE A 117 5.77 -21.68 -1.39
C PHE A 117 4.96 -20.81 -0.44
N GLY A 118 3.65 -20.73 -0.68
CA GLY A 118 2.71 -20.09 0.24
C GLY A 118 2.22 -21.06 1.32
N ASN A 119 2.30 -20.65 2.58
CA ASN A 119 1.62 -21.36 3.67
C ASN A 119 0.12 -21.12 3.54
N ALA A 120 -0.64 -22.18 3.24
CA ALA A 120 -2.08 -22.08 3.01
C ALA A 120 -2.83 -21.52 4.24
N ASP A 121 -2.41 -21.88 5.46
CA ASP A 121 -3.02 -21.39 6.68
C ASP A 121 -2.75 -19.89 6.86
N GLY A 122 -1.50 -19.46 6.71
CA GLY A 122 -1.16 -18.03 6.80
C GLY A 122 -1.86 -17.18 5.74
N ILE A 123 -2.03 -17.72 4.53
CA ILE A 123 -2.76 -17.04 3.45
C ILE A 123 -4.25 -16.94 3.77
N ARG A 124 -4.87 -18.04 4.23
CA ARG A 124 -6.27 -18.04 4.68
C ARG A 124 -6.46 -16.99 5.76
N ASP A 125 -5.63 -17.03 6.80
CA ASP A 125 -5.73 -16.14 7.95
C ASP A 125 -5.60 -14.66 7.52
N ALA A 126 -4.68 -14.34 6.60
CA ALA A 126 -4.54 -12.98 6.06
C ALA A 126 -5.77 -12.53 5.26
N MET A 127 -6.27 -13.36 4.33
CA MET A 127 -7.45 -13.03 3.53
C MET A 127 -8.70 -12.88 4.42
N CYS A 128 -8.89 -13.78 5.38
CA CYS A 128 -10.00 -13.73 6.32
C CYS A 128 -9.92 -12.56 7.27
N LYS A 129 -8.72 -12.20 7.74
CA LYS A 129 -8.51 -11.00 8.56
C LYS A 129 -8.92 -9.72 7.81
N MET A 130 -8.67 -9.61 6.52
CA MET A 130 -9.12 -8.46 5.73
C MET A 130 -10.64 -8.47 5.56
N LEU A 131 -11.21 -9.60 5.13
CA LEU A 131 -12.65 -9.70 4.85
C LEU A 131 -13.54 -9.51 6.10
N THR A 132 -13.11 -9.99 7.26
CA THR A 132 -13.87 -9.89 8.52
C THR A 132 -13.91 -8.48 9.10
N GLN A 133 -13.05 -7.57 8.64
CA GLN A 133 -13.07 -6.16 9.04
C GLN A 133 -14.11 -5.32 8.31
N LEU A 134 -14.75 -5.88 7.27
CA LEU A 134 -15.79 -5.20 6.51
C LEU A 134 -17.02 -4.93 7.37
N LYS A 135 -17.48 -3.68 7.32
CA LYS A 135 -18.65 -3.20 8.06
C LYS A 135 -19.82 -2.99 7.11
N PRO A 136 -21.06 -3.28 7.53
CA PRO A 136 -22.26 -2.93 6.77
C PRO A 136 -22.29 -1.42 6.42
N GLY A 137 -22.90 -1.08 5.30
CA GLY A 137 -23.03 0.32 4.90
C GLY A 137 -23.24 0.50 3.41
N LYS A 138 -24.07 1.49 3.05
CA LYS A 138 -24.33 1.84 1.64
C LYS A 138 -23.51 3.02 1.16
N ALA A 139 -23.12 3.91 2.08
CA ALA A 139 -22.37 5.11 1.75
C ALA A 139 -20.95 4.73 1.28
N PRO A 140 -20.44 5.39 0.23
CA PRO A 140 -19.05 5.25 -0.16
C PRO A 140 -18.15 5.67 1.00
N VAL A 141 -17.09 4.91 1.22
CA VAL A 141 -16.13 5.19 2.29
C VAL A 141 -15.13 6.21 1.77
N ALA A 142 -14.82 7.22 2.58
CA ALA A 142 -13.79 8.19 2.25
C ALA A 142 -12.47 7.46 1.99
N ARG A 143 -11.76 7.82 0.91
CA ARG A 143 -10.43 7.27 0.62
C ARG A 143 -9.49 7.63 1.77
N ALA A 144 -8.85 6.63 2.36
CA ALA A 144 -7.79 6.87 3.32
C ALA A 144 -6.66 7.63 2.62
N ALA A 145 -6.08 8.62 3.30
CA ALA A 145 -4.85 9.23 2.85
C ALA A 145 -3.76 8.14 2.82
N ALA A 146 -3.08 8.01 1.68
CA ALA A 146 -1.93 7.11 1.59
C ALA A 146 -0.91 7.53 2.65
N LYS A 147 -0.51 6.59 3.52
CA LYS A 147 0.56 6.85 4.48
C LYS A 147 1.85 7.09 3.72
N ALA A 148 2.62 8.08 4.14
CA ALA A 148 3.91 8.33 3.55
C ALA A 148 4.86 7.16 3.83
N ILE A 149 5.48 6.64 2.76
CA ILE A 149 6.46 5.56 2.83
C ILE A 149 7.83 6.18 3.12
N GLU A 150 8.43 5.81 4.26
CA GLU A 150 9.82 6.18 4.57
C GLU A 150 10.78 5.44 3.64
N ILE A 151 11.58 6.17 2.86
CA ILE A 151 12.49 5.56 1.90
C ILE A 151 13.74 6.42 1.63
N GLN A 152 14.86 5.77 1.33
CA GLN A 152 16.04 6.44 0.78
C GLN A 152 15.85 6.64 -0.72
N ALA A 153 16.26 7.78 -1.28
CA ALA A 153 16.09 8.07 -2.70
C ALA A 153 16.77 7.01 -3.61
N THR A 154 17.94 6.51 -3.22
CA THR A 154 18.64 5.42 -3.92
C THR A 154 17.88 4.10 -3.88
N SER A 155 17.21 3.79 -2.76
CA SER A 155 16.35 2.61 -2.65
C SER A 155 15.12 2.72 -3.53
N LEU A 156 14.46 3.89 -3.54
CA LEU A 156 13.32 4.14 -4.43
C LEU A 156 13.73 3.99 -5.91
N ALA A 157 14.90 4.53 -6.28
CA ALA A 157 15.41 4.40 -7.64
C ALA A 157 15.63 2.93 -8.03
N THR A 158 16.26 2.16 -7.13
CA THR A 158 16.50 0.72 -7.31
C THR A 158 15.20 -0.07 -7.45
N ASP A 159 14.17 0.29 -6.67
CA ASP A 159 12.87 -0.36 -6.72
C ASP A 159 12.16 -0.08 -8.04
N ILE A 160 12.19 1.15 -8.53
CA ILE A 160 11.60 1.54 -9.81
C ILE A 160 12.34 0.87 -10.97
N GLU A 161 13.67 0.86 -10.97
CA GLU A 161 14.48 0.17 -11.98
C GLU A 161 14.14 -1.32 -12.05
N ARG A 162 14.03 -1.99 -10.89
CA ARG A 162 13.67 -3.40 -10.83
C ARG A 162 12.30 -3.67 -11.45
N GLN A 163 11.32 -2.79 -11.22
CA GLN A 163 10.00 -2.90 -11.84
C GLN A 163 10.06 -2.62 -13.35
N GLY A 164 10.88 -1.66 -13.78
CA GLY A 164 11.10 -1.33 -15.18
C GLY A 164 11.69 -2.48 -16.01
N LEU A 165 12.55 -3.29 -15.40
CA LEU A 165 13.08 -4.51 -16.02
C LEU A 165 11.99 -5.56 -16.31
N GLU A 166 10.94 -5.63 -15.48
CA GLU A 166 9.82 -6.54 -15.69
C GLU A 166 8.82 -5.99 -16.71
N ASN A 167 8.42 -4.72 -16.55
CA ASN A 167 7.55 -4.00 -17.49
C ASN A 167 7.60 -2.48 -17.23
N GLY A 168 8.30 -1.72 -18.09
CA GLY A 168 8.39 -0.27 -17.99
C GLY A 168 7.05 0.47 -18.01
N ALA A 169 6.03 -0.06 -18.69
CA ALA A 169 4.68 0.53 -18.72
C ALA A 169 3.92 0.32 -17.41
N ALA A 170 4.34 -0.61 -16.56
CA ALA A 170 3.73 -0.84 -15.26
C ALA A 170 4.26 0.11 -14.18
N ILE A 171 5.33 0.87 -14.41
CA ILE A 171 5.91 1.76 -13.41
C ILE A 171 4.87 2.80 -12.99
N ASP A 172 4.32 3.58 -13.93
CA ASP A 172 3.38 4.64 -13.55
C ASP A 172 2.16 4.08 -12.81
N VAL A 173 1.61 2.97 -13.27
CA VAL A 173 0.47 2.27 -12.62
C VAL A 173 0.82 1.82 -11.20
N ARG A 174 2.03 1.29 -10.97
CA ARG A 174 2.45 0.73 -9.67
C ARG A 174 2.80 1.80 -8.64
N PHE A 175 3.20 2.98 -9.10
CA PHE A 175 3.68 4.05 -8.24
C PHE A 175 2.67 5.20 -8.12
N GLU A 176 1.61 5.21 -8.92
CA GLU A 176 0.55 6.20 -8.89
C GLU A 176 -0.02 6.42 -7.49
N GLY A 177 -0.16 7.69 -7.10
CA GLY A 177 -0.74 8.07 -5.82
C GLY A 177 0.09 7.74 -4.58
N LYS A 178 1.26 7.09 -4.73
CA LYS A 178 2.16 6.83 -3.60
C LYS A 178 2.76 8.13 -3.07
N VAL A 179 2.75 8.23 -1.75
CA VAL A 179 3.36 9.33 -1.01
C VAL A 179 4.59 8.80 -0.29
N TYR A 180 5.69 9.55 -0.35
CA TYR A 180 6.98 9.18 0.23
C TYR A 180 7.45 10.25 1.20
N ASN A 181 8.06 9.80 2.29
CA ASN A 181 8.98 10.57 3.09
C ASN A 181 10.39 10.15 2.66
N ILE A 182 10.92 10.87 1.68
CA ILE A 182 12.14 10.50 0.97
C ILE A 182 13.35 11.20 1.58
N LYS A 183 14.34 10.40 2.00
CA LYS A 183 15.63 10.84 2.51
C LYS A 183 16.69 10.73 1.42
N GLY A 184 17.60 11.71 1.35
CA GLY A 184 18.69 11.67 0.40
C GLY A 184 19.63 12.85 0.51
N VAL A 185 20.38 13.10 -0.56
CA VAL A 185 21.35 14.19 -0.65
C VAL A 185 21.00 15.06 -1.86
N ASN A 186 21.08 16.37 -1.71
CA ASN A 186 20.83 17.31 -2.79
C ASN A 186 21.98 17.27 -3.80
N LYS A 187 21.65 17.03 -5.06
CA LYS A 187 22.60 17.15 -6.18
C LYS A 187 22.63 18.57 -6.74
N GLY A 188 21.49 19.25 -6.71
CA GLY A 188 21.36 20.59 -7.24
C GLY A 188 19.91 21.02 -7.33
N VAL A 189 19.74 22.32 -7.53
CA VAL A 189 18.45 22.99 -7.65
C VAL A 189 18.35 23.57 -9.06
N ALA A 190 17.21 23.34 -9.72
CA ALA A 190 16.89 23.96 -11.01
C ALA A 190 15.50 24.60 -10.97
N GLY A 191 15.08 25.17 -12.11
CA GLY A 191 13.77 25.80 -12.26
C GLY A 191 13.77 27.27 -11.89
N LYS A 192 12.58 27.78 -11.55
CA LYS A 192 12.33 29.21 -11.28
C LYS A 192 11.47 29.37 -10.04
N LYS A 193 11.38 30.60 -9.52
CA LYS A 193 10.51 30.92 -8.36
C LYS A 193 9.09 30.39 -8.56
N GLY A 194 8.59 29.62 -7.60
CA GLY A 194 7.28 28.96 -7.64
C GLY A 194 7.25 27.60 -8.34
N ALA A 195 8.37 27.17 -8.93
CA ALA A 195 8.53 25.90 -9.62
C ALA A 195 10.01 25.45 -9.55
N PHE A 196 10.57 25.42 -8.34
CA PHE A 196 11.92 24.89 -8.13
C PHE A 196 11.91 23.37 -8.15
N GLU A 197 13.00 22.80 -8.63
CA GLU A 197 13.22 21.36 -8.74
C GLU A 197 14.47 21.00 -7.96
N LEU A 198 14.34 20.06 -7.02
CA LEU A 198 15.47 19.49 -6.29
C LEU A 198 15.81 18.13 -6.87
N TYR A 199 17.08 17.92 -7.19
CA TYR A 199 17.55 16.65 -7.74
C TYR A 199 18.25 15.87 -6.63
N PHE A 200 17.88 14.60 -6.47
CA PHE A 200 18.58 13.73 -5.54
C PHE A 200 19.91 13.26 -6.15
N ASP A 201 20.94 13.19 -5.31
CA ASP A 201 22.18 12.53 -5.67
C ASP A 201 22.03 11.01 -5.48
N MET A 202 22.15 10.27 -6.58
CA MET A 202 22.03 8.81 -6.62
C MET A 202 23.33 8.10 -6.25
N ASN A 203 24.46 8.82 -6.26
CA ASN A 203 25.74 8.30 -5.82
C ASN A 203 26.40 9.27 -4.80
N PRO A 204 25.75 9.49 -3.64
CA PRO A 204 26.27 10.43 -2.66
C PRO A 204 27.60 9.93 -2.09
N SER A 205 28.56 10.84 -1.92
CA SER A 205 29.81 10.52 -1.28
C SER A 205 29.63 10.13 0.19
N LEU A 206 30.31 9.06 0.62
CA LEU A 206 30.40 8.68 2.03
C LEU A 206 31.34 9.61 2.83
N VAL A 207 32.12 10.45 2.15
CA VAL A 207 33.05 11.40 2.76
C VAL A 207 32.48 12.83 2.64
N PRO A 208 32.25 13.55 3.75
CA PRO A 208 31.79 14.94 3.74
C PRO A 208 32.73 15.82 2.89
N GLY A 209 32.16 16.62 1.98
CA GLY A 209 32.92 17.58 1.17
C GLY A 209 33.57 17.02 -0.10
N VAL A 210 33.45 15.71 -0.37
CA VAL A 210 33.92 15.11 -1.61
C VAL A 210 32.73 14.91 -2.55
N ILE A 211 32.76 15.52 -3.74
CA ILE A 211 31.76 15.27 -4.80
C ILE A 211 32.27 14.07 -5.60
N GLN A 212 31.55 12.93 -5.57
CA GLN A 212 31.92 11.78 -6.39
C GLN A 212 31.67 12.05 -7.88
N SER A 213 32.51 11.44 -8.72
CA SER A 213 32.48 11.55 -10.17
C SER A 213 31.10 11.20 -10.75
N LYS A 214 30.76 11.91 -11.84
CA LYS A 214 29.54 11.85 -12.67
C LYS A 214 28.74 10.55 -12.50
N SER A 215 27.47 10.71 -12.10
CA SER A 215 26.46 9.64 -12.10
C SER A 215 26.55 8.79 -13.37
N ARG A 216 26.44 7.48 -13.20
CA ARG A 216 26.65 6.54 -14.30
C ARG A 216 25.63 6.82 -15.40
N ARG A 217 26.08 6.80 -16.66
CA ARG A 217 25.19 7.04 -17.81
C ARG A 217 24.14 5.91 -17.83
N GLY A 218 22.85 6.26 -17.70
CA GLY A 218 21.73 5.30 -17.66
C GLY A 218 21.20 4.96 -16.26
N GLU A 219 21.75 5.54 -15.19
CA GLU A 219 21.21 5.39 -13.83
C GLU A 219 19.92 6.21 -13.67
N LEU A 220 18.88 5.60 -13.10
CA LEU A 220 17.60 6.26 -12.85
C LEU A 220 17.80 7.39 -11.83
N ARG A 221 17.34 8.58 -12.20
CA ARG A 221 17.39 9.79 -11.37
C ARG A 221 16.04 10.07 -10.75
N ILE A 222 16.04 10.81 -9.64
CA ILE A 222 14.83 11.29 -8.98
C ILE A 222 14.91 12.81 -8.85
N ALA A 223 13.85 13.49 -9.29
CA ALA A 223 13.67 14.93 -9.10
C ALA A 223 12.36 15.22 -8.38
N CYS A 224 12.37 16.27 -7.56
CA CYS A 224 11.24 16.71 -6.76
C CYS A 224 10.82 18.11 -7.18
N ARG A 225 9.59 18.27 -7.70
CA ARG A 225 8.99 19.58 -7.95
C ARG A 225 8.44 20.13 -6.64
N MET A 226 9.08 21.19 -6.17
CA MET A 226 8.77 21.83 -4.89
C MET A 226 7.48 22.62 -4.96
N GLN A 227 6.71 22.57 -3.88
CA GLN A 227 5.53 23.42 -3.74
C GLN A 227 5.92 24.91 -3.73
N PRO A 228 5.06 25.83 -4.24
CA PRO A 228 5.40 27.24 -4.35
C PRO A 228 5.78 27.91 -3.02
N ASP A 229 5.25 27.40 -1.90
CA ASP A 229 5.57 27.88 -0.55
C ASP A 229 6.94 27.40 -0.03
N GLN A 230 7.62 26.49 -0.75
CA GLN A 230 8.94 25.94 -0.42
C GLN A 230 10.10 26.66 -1.12
N ASN A 231 9.88 27.85 -1.70
CA ASN A 231 10.92 28.59 -2.42
C ASN A 231 12.16 28.87 -1.55
N ALA A 232 11.96 29.29 -0.30
CA ALA A 232 13.07 29.60 0.62
C ALA A 232 13.87 28.35 0.99
N TYR A 233 13.19 27.24 1.28
CA TYR A 233 13.83 25.94 1.49
C TYR A 233 14.67 25.55 0.27
N SER A 234 14.07 25.61 -0.92
CA SER A 234 14.73 25.22 -2.18
C SER A 234 15.99 26.04 -2.45
N LEU A 235 15.95 27.36 -2.24
CA LEU A 235 17.10 28.24 -2.45
C LEU A 235 18.19 28.11 -1.38
N ALA A 236 17.84 27.64 -0.18
CA ALA A 236 18.80 27.39 0.88
C ALA A 236 19.61 26.10 0.66
N MET A 237 19.07 25.15 -0.11
CA MET A 237 19.72 23.88 -0.40
C MET A 237 20.97 24.04 -1.26
N ARG A 238 22.11 23.55 -0.75
CA ARG A 238 23.37 23.44 -1.49
C ARG A 238 23.60 22.02 -1.95
N THR A 239 24.39 21.84 -2.99
CA THR A 239 24.84 20.50 -3.39
C THR A 239 25.58 19.84 -2.22
N GLY A 240 25.22 18.59 -1.93
CA GLY A 240 25.76 17.81 -0.81
C GLY A 240 24.94 17.88 0.48
N ASP A 241 23.98 18.81 0.58
CA ASP A 241 23.12 18.91 1.76
C ASP A 241 22.17 17.72 1.86
N LYS A 242 21.92 17.26 3.09
CA LYS A 242 20.92 16.22 3.34
C LYS A 242 19.52 16.78 3.10
N MET A 243 18.68 15.99 2.46
CA MET A 243 17.29 16.30 2.19
C MET A 243 16.40 15.29 2.86
N TYR A 244 15.28 15.79 3.39
CA TYR A 244 14.17 14.97 3.85
C TYR A 244 12.89 15.62 3.35
N LEU A 245 12.24 15.00 2.37
CA LEU A 245 11.09 15.59 1.68
C LEU A 245 9.86 14.68 1.83
N ASN A 246 8.70 15.28 2.05
CA ASN A 246 7.43 14.63 1.73
C ASN A 246 7.13 14.89 0.25
N ALA A 247 6.79 13.85 -0.51
CA ALA A 247 6.57 13.95 -1.94
C ALA A 247 5.56 12.91 -2.44
N THR A 248 4.88 13.19 -3.55
CA THR A 248 3.99 12.24 -4.24
C THR A 248 4.62 11.82 -5.55
N TYR A 249 4.48 10.56 -5.93
CA TYR A 249 4.85 10.12 -7.28
C TYR A 249 4.07 10.90 -8.34
N ASP A 250 4.75 11.33 -9.41
CA ASP A 250 4.13 12.00 -10.56
C ASP A 250 4.16 11.08 -11.78
N HIS A 251 5.35 10.87 -12.37
CA HIS A 251 5.52 9.99 -13.52
C HIS A 251 7.00 9.60 -13.72
N TYR A 252 7.24 8.57 -14.54
CA TYR A 252 8.56 8.16 -14.99
C TYR A 252 8.82 8.59 -16.45
N ASP A 253 9.77 9.49 -16.65
CA ASP A 253 10.27 9.84 -17.98
C ASP A 253 11.31 8.81 -18.43
N GLN A 254 10.86 7.89 -19.28
CA GLN A 254 11.68 6.83 -19.86
C GLN A 254 12.83 7.36 -20.71
N THR A 255 12.65 8.51 -21.38
CA THR A 255 13.66 9.06 -22.30
C THR A 255 14.85 9.60 -21.53
N SER A 256 14.59 10.25 -20.38
CA SER A 256 15.63 10.85 -19.56
C SER A 256 16.05 10.02 -18.35
N HIS A 257 15.47 8.82 -18.19
CA HIS A 257 15.61 7.96 -17.01
C HIS A 257 15.40 8.76 -15.72
N LEU A 258 14.30 9.51 -15.65
CA LEU A 258 14.02 10.44 -14.56
C LEU A 258 12.63 10.17 -14.00
N VAL A 259 12.56 9.90 -12.70
CA VAL A 259 11.31 9.88 -11.95
C VAL A 259 11.04 11.28 -11.43
N TRP A 260 9.86 11.79 -11.75
CA TRP A 260 9.34 13.01 -11.20
C TRP A 260 8.50 12.72 -9.98
N LEU A 261 8.78 13.48 -8.93
CA LEU A 261 7.93 13.61 -7.77
C LEU A 261 7.32 15.01 -7.77
N THR A 262 6.11 15.11 -7.24
CA THR A 262 5.35 16.36 -7.11
C THR A 262 4.94 16.59 -5.65
N ASN A 263 4.34 17.75 -5.38
CA ASN A 263 3.92 18.17 -4.05
C ASN A 263 5.05 18.18 -3.00
N CYS A 264 6.29 18.40 -3.44
CA CYS A 264 7.44 18.23 -2.58
C CYS A 264 7.55 19.32 -1.51
N ARG A 265 7.71 18.90 -0.26
CA ARG A 265 7.81 19.76 0.93
C ARG A 265 8.95 19.30 1.83
N GLY A 266 9.74 20.25 2.34
CA GLY A 266 10.79 19.93 3.31
C GLY A 266 10.18 19.46 4.62
N LEU A 267 10.60 18.29 5.09
CA LEU A 267 10.30 17.78 6.43
C LEU A 267 11.44 18.21 7.35
N GLN A 268 11.10 18.99 8.38
CA GLN A 268 12.05 19.42 9.41
C GLN A 268 12.26 18.32 10.45
#